data_AF-M0JDG0-F1
#
_entry.id   AF-M0JDG0-F1
#
_cell.length_a   1.000
_cell.length_b   1.000
_cell.length_c   1.000
_cell.angle_alpha   90.00
_cell.angle_beta   90.00
_cell.angle_gamma   90.00
#
_symmetry.space_group_name_H-M   'P 1'
#
loop_
_entity.id
_entity.type
_entity.pdbx_description
1 polymer ?
#
loop_
_entity_poly.entity_id
_entity_poly.type
_entity_poly.pdbx_seq_one_letter_code
_entity_poly.pdbx_strand_id
1 'polypeptide(L)' 'MFETPASTQGYRPVVAVFWVYVLLALGVTLSLRQFGLPDGATLYVLLGVALVLLKPFVPLFKRYSP' A
#
# COMPACT_ATOMS: atom_id res chain seq x y z
N MET A 1 38.30 4.02 10.79
CA MET A 1 37.05 4.18 11.53
C MET A 1 35.97 3.61 10.64
N PHE A 2 35.54 2.35 10.87
CA PHE A 2 34.48 1.75 10.06
C PHE A 2 33.15 2.30 10.59
N GLU A 3 32.57 3.25 9.85
CA GLU A 3 31.19 3.66 10.05
C GLU A 3 30.31 2.46 9.69
N THR A 4 29.78 1.78 10.71
CA THR A 4 28.73 0.79 10.54
C THR A 4 27.59 1.49 9.80
N PRO A 5 27.16 1.03 8.60
CA PRO A 5 26.09 1.69 7.88
C PRO A 5 24.85 1.70 8.77
N ALA A 6 24.30 2.90 9.01
CA ALA A 6 23.17 3.12 9.89
C ALA A 6 22.04 2.15 9.50
N SER A 7 21.85 1.13 10.34
CA SER A 7 20.90 0.04 10.19
C SER A 7 19.50 0.61 9.95
N THR A 8 19.04 0.62 8.69
CA THR A 8 17.65 0.26 8.31
C THR A 8 16.50 0.92 9.09
N GLN A 9 16.71 2.05 9.77
CA GLN A 9 15.74 2.61 10.74
C GLN A 9 14.49 3.19 10.06
N GLY A 10 14.58 3.54 8.77
CA GLY A 10 13.42 3.91 7.94
C GLY A 10 12.71 2.73 7.26
N TYR A 11 13.34 1.56 7.14
CA TYR A 11 12.78 0.44 6.35
C TYR A 11 11.56 -0.21 7.01
N ARG A 12 11.63 -0.48 8.32
CA ARG A 12 10.52 -1.10 9.07
C ARG A 12 9.21 -0.31 8.99
N PRO A 13 9.18 1.02 9.22
CA PRO A 13 7.94 1.78 9.10
C PRO A 13 7.42 1.85 7.66
N VAL A 14 8.29 1.97 6.66
CA VAL A 14 7.87 1.95 5.24
C VAL A 14 7.22 0.60 4.87
N VAL A 15 7.82 -0.51 5.30
CA VAL A 15 7.27 -1.86 5.08
C VAL A 15 5.92 -2.02 5.77
N ALA A 16 5.77 -1.53 7.00
CA ALA A 16 4.49 -1.57 7.70
C ALA A 16 3.41 -0.77 6.96
N VAL A 17 3.70 0.46 6.53
CA VAL A 17 2.77 1.30 5.76
C VAL A 17 2.41 0.66 4.42
N PHE A 18 3.38 0.00 3.77
CA PHE A 18 3.15 -0.76 2.54
C PHE A 18 2.17 -1.91 2.75
N TRP A 19 2.36 -2.72 3.79
CA TRP A 19 1.44 -3.82 4.09
C TRP A 19 0.04 -3.33 4.44
N VAL A 20 -0.07 -2.24 5.21
CA VAL A 20 -1.38 -1.61 5.50
C VAL A 20 -2.06 -1.15 4.21
N TYR A 21 -1.33 -0.52 3.30
CA TYR A 21 -1.85 -0.11 1.99
C TYR A 21 -2.35 -1.30 1.16
N VAL A 22 -1.55 -2.36 1.06
CA VAL A 22 -1.92 -3.58 0.32
C VAL A 22 -3.16 -4.23 0.90
N LEU A 23 -3.21 -4.42 2.22
CA LEU A 23 -4.36 -5.04 2.89
C LEU A 23 -5.63 -4.22 2.74
N LEU A 24 -5.54 -2.88 2.81
CA LEU A 24 -6.68 -2.00 2.56
C LEU A 24 -7.16 -2.08 1.12
N ALA A 25 -6.25 -1.99 0.14
CA ALA A 25 -6.62 -2.09 -1.26
C ALA A 25 -7.27 -3.44 -1.58
N LEU A 26 -6.73 -4.52 -1.03
CA LEU A 26 -7.27 -5.87 -1.21
C LEU A 26 -8.62 -6.03 -0.51
N GLY A 27 -8.74 -5.56 0.74
CA GLY A 27 -9.97 -5.63 1.52
C GLY A 27 -11.12 -4.86 0.86
N VAL A 28 -10.86 -3.63 0.41
CA VAL A 28 -11.86 -2.82 -0.30
C VAL A 28 -12.29 -3.51 -1.61
N THR A 29 -11.33 -4.05 -2.36
CA THR A 29 -11.62 -4.77 -3.63
C THR A 29 -12.42 -6.05 -3.41
N LEU A 30 -12.10 -6.82 -2.37
CA LEU A 30 -12.85 -8.04 -2.03
C LEU A 30 -14.28 -7.71 -1.58
N SER A 31 -14.46 -6.67 -0.76
CA SER A 31 -15.79 -6.20 -0.39
C SER A 31 -16.59 -5.78 -1.62
N LEU A 32 -15.98 -5.03 -2.54
CA LEU A 32 -16.56 -4.66 -3.83
C LEU A 32 -16.94 -5.89 -4.66
N ARG A 33 -16.10 -6.94 -4.67
CA ARG A 33 -16.40 -8.20 -5.36
C ARG A 33 -17.64 -8.89 -4.79
N GLN A 34 -17.87 -8.82 -3.48
CA GLN A 34 -19.09 -9.36 -2.86
C GLN A 34 -20.37 -8.66 -3.32
N PHE A 35 -20.29 -7.41 -3.83
CA PHE A 35 -21.42 -6.70 -4.42
C PHE A 35 -21.74 -7.10 -5.87
N GLY A 36 -21.14 -8.17 -6.40
CA GLY A 36 -21.46 -8.73 -7.71
C GLY A 36 -20.62 -8.17 -8.86
N LEU A 37 -19.42 -7.68 -8.57
CA LEU A 37 -18.48 -7.27 -9.63
C LEU A 37 -18.01 -8.50 -10.45
N PRO A 38 -18.03 -8.42 -11.79
CA PRO A 38 -17.54 -9.49 -12.63
C PRO A 38 -16.02 -9.68 -12.51
N ASP A 39 -15.56 -10.93 -12.61
CA ASP A 39 -14.15 -11.28 -12.40
C ASP A 39 -13.20 -10.53 -13.35
N GLY A 40 -13.61 -10.31 -14.60
CA GLY A 40 -12.85 -9.52 -15.57
C GLY A 40 -12.68 -8.05 -15.17
N ALA A 41 -13.60 -7.49 -14.37
CA ALA A 41 -13.51 -6.12 -13.87
C ALA A 41 -12.70 -6.01 -12.56
N THR A 42 -12.48 -7.12 -11.86
CA THR A 42 -11.86 -7.14 -10.52
C THR A 42 -10.46 -6.55 -10.53
N LEU A 43 -9.67 -6.84 -11.57
CA LEU A 43 -8.33 -6.27 -11.75
C LEU A 43 -8.36 -4.75 -11.94
N TYR A 44 -9.30 -4.24 -12.73
CA TYR A 44 -9.47 -2.80 -12.93
C TYR A 44 -9.96 -2.08 -11.67
N VAL A 45 -10.85 -2.72 -10.91
CA VAL A 45 -11.33 -2.21 -9.62
C VAL A 45 -10.20 -2.19 -8.60
N LEU A 46 -9.40 -3.26 -8.51
CA LEU A 46 -8.21 -3.30 -7.67
C LEU A 46 -7.28 -2.13 -8.00
N LEU A 47 -7.00 -1.92 -9.29
CA LEU A 47 -6.14 -0.84 -9.76
C LEU A 47 -6.72 0.53 -9.41
N GLY A 48 -8.03 0.73 -9.62
CA GLY A 48 -8.72 1.97 -9.29
C GLY A 48 -8.69 2.27 -7.79
N VAL A 49 -8.98 1.28 -6.96
CA VAL A 49 -8.91 1.37 -5.50
C VAL A 49 -7.48 1.70 -5.05
N ALA A 50 -6.48 0.99 -5.59
CA ALA A 50 -5.07 1.24 -5.31
C ALA A 50 -4.67 2.68 -5.65
N LEU A 51 -5.07 3.19 -6.81
CA LEU A 51 -4.81 4.58 -7.22
C LEU A 51 -5.50 5.61 -6.33
N VAL A 52 -6.75 5.36 -5.92
CA VAL A 52 -7.50 6.24 -5.00
C VAL A 52 -6.82 6.30 -3.63
N LEU A 53 -6.41 5.15 -3.09
CA LEU A 53 -5.68 5.08 -1.82
C LEU A 53 -4.26 5.65 -1.90
N LEU A 54 -3.69 5.75 -3.10
CA LEU A 54 -2.34 6.29 -3.27
C LEU A 54 -2.26 7.75 -2.77
N LYS A 55 -3.28 8.56 -3.04
CA LYS A 55 -3.29 9.99 -2.70
C LYS A 55 -3.09 10.27 -1.19
N PRO A 56 -3.82 9.62 -0.26
CA PRO A 56 -3.55 9.76 1.17
C PRO A 56 -2.29 9.02 1.65
N PHE A 57 -1.85 7.96 0.98
CA PHE A 57 -0.68 7.17 1.41
C PHE A 57 0.67 7.73 0.94
N VAL A 58 0.72 8.47 -0.17
CA VAL A 58 1.94 9.15 -0.67
C VAL A 58 2.65 10.00 0.40
N PRO A 59 1.98 10.89 1.16
CA PRO A 59 2.65 11.65 2.20
C PRO A 59 3.17 10.78 3.35
N LEU A 60 2.50 9.66 3.66
CA LEU A 60 2.99 8.69 4.65
C LEU A 60 4.26 8.01 4.16
N PHE A 61 4.26 7.51 2.92
CA PHE A 61 5.46 6.91 2.32
C PHE A 61 6.62 7.89 2.25
N LYS A 62 6.38 9.15 1.84
CA LYS A 62 7.41 10.20 1.83
C LYS A 62 7.95 10.54 3.22
N ARG A 63 7.14 10.43 4.26
CA ARG A 63 7.54 10.73 5.64
C ARG A 63 8.43 9.64 6.23
N TYR A 64 8.18 8.39 5.86
CA TYR A 64 8.92 7.24 6.39
C TYR A 64 10.07 6.79 5.47
N SER A 65 10.07 7.22 4.19
CA SER A 65 11.22 6.99 3.31
C SER A 65 12.39 7.86 3.78
N PRO A 66 13.57 7.26 4.02
CA PRO A 66 14.78 8.00 4.37
C PRO A 66 15.23 8.93 3.24
#